data_AF-A0A972YBI9-F1
#
_entry.id   AF-A0A972YBI9-F1
#
_cell.length_a   1.000
_cell.length_b   1.000
_cell.length_c   1.000
_cell.angle_alpha   90.00
_cell.angle_beta   90.00
_cell.angle_gamma   90.00
#
_symmetry.space_group_name_H-M   'P 1'
#
loop_
_entity.id
_entity.type
_entity.pdbx_description
1 polymer ?
#
loop_
_entity_poly.entity_id
_entity_poly.type
_entity_poly.pdbx_seq_one_letter_code
_entity_poly.pdbx_strand_id
1 'polypeptide(L)'
;VGGWLDGWLGPKRALIAELSAILVILTIQLSITPDALFFGLVPASAEVWTGFGTGLFTSLADVVYFLMIVPAAISIVACISSSRYMLVHISPPERIGEFFGFYAMAGSVTVWLGPLVVGIMTAAFDDQRIGFSGIGLLFVFGLLGVAFFVKADKTPEHLKASPRA
;
A
#
# COMPACT_ATOMS: atom_id res chain seq x y z
N VAL A 1 -13.75 3.07 -3.60
CA VAL A 1 -13.47 1.82 -2.86
C VAL A 1 -13.15 2.14 -1.39
N GLY A 2 -12.09 2.91 -1.10
CA GLY A 2 -11.73 3.30 0.29
C GLY A 2 -12.90 3.89 1.11
N GLY A 3 -13.57 4.93 0.61
CA GLY A 3 -14.69 5.55 1.34
C GLY A 3 -15.91 4.63 1.62
N TRP A 4 -16.11 3.58 0.83
CA TRP A 4 -17.16 2.58 1.10
C TRP A 4 -16.71 1.59 2.19
N LEU A 5 -15.45 1.13 2.14
CA LEU A 5 -14.82 0.30 3.17
C LEU A 5 -14.73 1.04 4.52
N ASP A 6 -14.37 2.32 4.49
CA ASP A 6 -14.30 3.20 5.66
C ASP A 6 -15.64 3.32 6.38
N GLY A 7 -16.73 3.51 5.61
CA GLY A 7 -18.08 3.61 6.16
C GLY A 7 -18.59 2.30 6.78
N TRP A 8 -18.16 1.14 6.25
CA TRP A 8 -18.61 -0.16 6.73
C TRP A 8 -17.78 -0.69 7.91
N LEU A 9 -16.45 -0.70 7.77
CA LEU A 9 -15.52 -1.29 8.74
C LEU A 9 -15.04 -0.31 9.80
N GLY A 10 -15.13 1.00 9.52
CA GLY A 10 -14.51 2.06 10.32
C GLY A 10 -13.07 2.35 9.87
N PRO A 11 -12.57 3.58 10.12
CA PRO A 11 -11.34 4.10 9.53
C PRO A 11 -10.11 3.22 9.79
N LYS A 12 -9.93 2.76 11.03
CA LYS A 12 -8.80 1.91 11.41
C LYS A 12 -8.81 0.56 10.70
N ARG A 13 -9.96 -0.11 10.64
CA ARG A 13 -10.07 -1.48 10.10
C ARG A 13 -9.97 -1.48 8.57
N ALA A 14 -10.52 -0.46 7.92
CA ALA A 14 -10.35 -0.27 6.48
C ALA A 14 -8.86 -0.10 6.12
N LEU A 15 -8.15 0.80 6.82
CA LEU A 15 -6.72 1.03 6.57
C LEU A 15 -5.87 -0.24 6.81
N ILE A 16 -6.17 -1.02 7.85
CA ILE A 16 -5.50 -2.31 8.11
C ILE A 16 -5.75 -3.30 6.97
N ALA A 17 -6.99 -3.39 6.47
CA ALA A 17 -7.33 -4.30 5.38
C ALA A 17 -6.61 -3.90 4.07
N GLU A 18 -6.54 -2.61 3.77
CA GLU A 18 -5.86 -2.08 2.59
C GLU A 18 -4.35 -2.29 2.65
N LEU A 19 -3.71 -2.00 3.80
CA LEU A 19 -2.29 -2.29 4.01
C LEU A 19 -1.98 -3.78 3.91
N SER A 20 -2.87 -4.62 4.44
CA SER A 20 -2.72 -6.09 4.33
C SER A 20 -2.84 -6.55 2.86
N ALA A 21 -3.80 -5.99 2.11
CA ALA A 21 -3.94 -6.27 0.68
C ALA A 21 -2.70 -5.86 -0.11
N ILE A 22 -2.13 -4.68 0.16
CA ILE A 22 -0.88 -4.20 -0.47
C ILE A 22 0.26 -5.18 -0.20
N LEU A 23 0.41 -5.67 1.05
CA LEU A 23 1.46 -6.64 1.39
C LEU A 23 1.28 -7.98 0.69
N VAL A 24 0.05 -8.49 0.59
CA VAL A 24 -0.25 -9.73 -0.14
C VAL A 24 0.09 -9.56 -1.63
N ILE A 25 -0.35 -8.45 -2.24
CA ILE A 25 -0.09 -8.18 -3.66
C ILE A 25 1.41 -8.01 -3.91
N LEU A 26 2.13 -7.29 -3.04
CA LEU A 26 3.58 -7.13 -3.14
C LEU A 26 4.29 -8.49 -3.03
N THR A 27 3.88 -9.36 -2.11
CA THR A 27 4.45 -10.70 -1.96
C THR A 27 4.24 -11.53 -3.23
N ILE A 28 3.05 -11.44 -3.84
CA ILE A 28 2.75 -12.10 -5.11
C ILE A 28 3.63 -11.52 -6.23
N GLN A 29 3.76 -10.20 -6.33
CA GLN A 29 4.61 -9.55 -7.35
C GLN A 29 6.08 -9.94 -7.20
N LEU A 30 6.61 -9.99 -5.97
CA LEU A 30 7.98 -10.45 -5.72
C LEU A 30 8.19 -11.92 -6.08
N SER A 31 7.14 -12.74 -6.04
CA SER A 31 7.20 -14.16 -6.43
C SER A 31 7.27 -14.40 -7.94
N ILE A 32 6.99 -13.38 -8.76
CA ILE A 32 7.02 -13.47 -10.22
C ILE A 32 8.48 -13.39 -10.68
N THR A 33 8.91 -14.41 -11.43
CA THR A 33 10.20 -14.48 -12.12
C THR A 33 9.97 -14.61 -13.63
N PRO A 34 10.98 -14.25 -14.45
CA PRO A 34 10.91 -14.51 -15.90
C PRO A 34 10.65 -15.98 -16.24
N ASP A 35 11.17 -16.90 -15.42
CA ASP A 35 11.08 -18.34 -15.67
C ASP A 35 9.86 -19.00 -15.02
N ALA A 36 9.33 -18.42 -13.93
CA ALA A 36 8.21 -19.00 -13.20
C ALA A 36 7.34 -17.98 -12.43
N LEU A 37 6.05 -18.30 -12.30
CA LEU A 37 5.10 -17.58 -11.45
C LEU A 37 4.94 -18.27 -10.09
N PHE A 38 4.51 -17.49 -9.10
CA PHE A 38 4.12 -17.97 -7.77
C PHE A 38 5.18 -18.86 -7.11
N PHE A 39 6.42 -18.36 -6.98
CA PHE A 39 7.54 -19.09 -6.36
C PHE A 39 7.91 -20.41 -7.05
N GLY A 40 7.73 -20.51 -8.36
CA GLY A 40 8.14 -21.70 -9.12
C GLY A 40 7.00 -22.68 -9.46
N LEU A 41 5.76 -22.37 -9.08
CA LEU A 41 4.63 -23.28 -9.27
C LEU A 41 4.16 -23.38 -10.73
N VAL A 42 4.35 -22.34 -11.53
CA VAL A 42 3.90 -22.31 -12.94
C VAL A 42 5.03 -21.81 -13.83
N PRO A 43 5.47 -22.58 -14.85
CA PRO A 43 6.43 -22.11 -15.84
C PRO A 43 5.91 -20.89 -16.59
N ALA A 44 6.70 -19.81 -16.62
CA ALA A 44 6.29 -18.53 -17.19
C ALA A 44 6.94 -18.23 -18.56
N SER A 45 7.80 -19.14 -19.03
CA SER A 45 8.55 -19.01 -20.28
C SER A 45 7.73 -19.18 -21.56
N ALA A 46 6.43 -19.52 -21.45
CA ALA A 46 5.56 -19.66 -22.60
C ALA A 46 5.16 -18.29 -23.15
N GLU A 47 5.40 -18.07 -24.44
CA GLU A 47 4.86 -16.92 -25.16
C GLU A 47 3.34 -17.05 -25.26
N VAL A 48 2.63 -16.04 -24.74
CA VAL A 48 1.16 -16.06 -24.70
C VAL A 48 0.55 -15.27 -25.84
N TRP A 49 1.27 -14.26 -26.36
CA TRP A 49 0.85 -13.46 -27.52
C TRP A 49 2.04 -12.69 -28.14
N THR A 50 1.79 -11.95 -29.22
CA THR A 50 2.80 -11.20 -29.97
C THR A 50 2.98 -9.72 -29.53
N GLY A 51 2.43 -9.32 -28.38
CA GLY A 51 2.75 -8.00 -27.79
C GLY A 51 2.31 -6.80 -28.62
N PHE A 52 1.12 -6.85 -29.23
CA PHE A 52 0.64 -5.85 -30.20
C PHE A 52 1.65 -5.58 -31.35
N GLY A 53 2.55 -6.52 -31.65
CA GLY A 53 3.62 -6.34 -32.66
C GLY A 53 4.84 -5.54 -32.17
N THR A 54 4.89 -5.17 -30.89
CA THR A 54 6.00 -4.39 -30.29
C THR A 54 7.06 -5.26 -29.62
N GLY A 55 6.80 -6.56 -29.45
CA GLY A 55 7.68 -7.46 -28.69
C GLY A 55 7.63 -7.25 -27.17
N LEU A 56 6.80 -6.33 -26.66
CA LEU A 56 6.58 -6.12 -25.23
C LEU A 56 5.43 -6.99 -24.72
N PHE A 57 5.55 -7.47 -23.47
CA PHE A 57 4.55 -8.32 -22.79
C PHE A 57 4.29 -9.66 -23.48
N THR A 58 5.27 -10.28 -24.12
CA THR A 58 5.10 -11.56 -24.84
C THR A 58 5.04 -12.76 -23.90
N SER A 59 5.76 -12.69 -22.77
CA SER A 59 5.78 -13.73 -21.73
C SER A 59 4.56 -13.67 -20.81
N LEU A 60 4.14 -14.83 -20.31
CA LEU A 60 3.14 -14.95 -19.26
C LEU A 60 3.52 -14.17 -17.99
N ALA A 61 4.81 -14.13 -17.65
CA ALA A 61 5.31 -13.37 -16.51
C ALA A 61 4.96 -11.88 -16.63
N ASP A 62 5.22 -11.30 -17.81
CA ASP A 62 5.01 -9.87 -18.06
C ASP A 62 3.54 -9.49 -18.00
N VAL A 63 2.67 -10.32 -18.59
CA VAL A 63 1.22 -10.09 -18.61
C VAL A 63 0.65 -10.17 -17.19
N VAL A 64 1.03 -11.19 -16.43
CA VAL A 64 0.55 -11.36 -15.04
C VAL A 64 1.09 -10.25 -14.14
N TYR A 65 2.37 -9.89 -14.27
CA TYR A 65 2.96 -8.78 -13.53
C TYR A 65 2.24 -7.47 -13.82
N PHE A 66 1.96 -7.19 -15.10
CA PHE A 66 1.23 -5.98 -15.50
C PHE A 66 -0.20 -5.97 -14.97
N LEU A 67 -0.93 -7.08 -15.06
CA LEU A 67 -2.29 -7.18 -14.52
C LEU A 67 -2.34 -6.97 -13.00
N MET A 68 -1.30 -7.37 -12.28
CA MET A 68 -1.18 -7.15 -10.83
C MET A 68 -1.01 -5.68 -10.44
N ILE A 69 -0.71 -4.78 -11.39
CA ILE A 69 -0.65 -3.33 -11.12
C ILE A 69 -2.04 -2.78 -10.79
N VAL A 70 -3.11 -3.33 -11.40
CA VAL A 70 -4.48 -2.84 -11.19
C VAL A 70 -4.94 -2.99 -9.73
N PRO A 71 -4.93 -4.18 -9.11
CA PRO A 71 -5.31 -4.33 -7.70
C PRO A 71 -4.34 -3.60 -6.76
N ALA A 72 -3.05 -3.52 -7.11
CA ALA A 72 -2.08 -2.76 -6.33
C ALA A 72 -2.45 -1.27 -6.29
N ALA A 73 -2.71 -0.67 -7.46
CA ALA A 73 -3.08 0.74 -7.57
C ALA A 73 -4.38 1.05 -6.83
N ILE A 74 -5.39 0.19 -6.96
CA ILE A 74 -6.66 0.34 -6.23
C ILE A 74 -6.40 0.36 -4.72
N SER A 75 -5.59 -0.58 -4.21
CA SER A 75 -5.31 -0.70 -2.78
C SER A 75 -4.49 0.49 -2.26
N ILE A 76 -3.50 0.96 -3.02
CA ILE A 76 -2.69 2.14 -2.67
C ILE A 76 -3.55 3.40 -2.62
N VAL A 77 -4.38 3.64 -3.63
CA VAL A 77 -5.26 4.82 -3.67
C VAL A 77 -6.30 4.76 -2.55
N ALA A 78 -6.84 3.57 -2.25
CA ALA A 78 -7.74 3.39 -1.12
C ALA A 78 -7.04 3.73 0.21
N CYS A 79 -5.82 3.22 0.43
CA CYS A 79 -4.99 3.52 1.60
C CYS A 79 -4.73 5.02 1.78
N ILE A 80 -4.47 5.77 0.71
CA ILE A 80 -4.27 7.23 0.76
C ILE A 80 -5.56 7.96 1.16
N SER A 81 -6.71 7.46 0.73
CA SER A 81 -8.01 8.03 1.10
C SER A 81 -8.33 7.75 2.56
N SER A 82 -8.21 6.49 2.98
CA SER A 82 -8.53 6.04 4.33
C SER A 82 -7.58 6.61 5.39
N SER A 83 -6.30 6.84 5.06
CA SER A 83 -5.36 7.50 5.97
C SER A 83 -5.78 8.93 6.31
N ARG A 84 -6.24 9.71 5.33
CA ARG A 84 -6.77 11.07 5.53
C ARG A 84 -8.06 11.05 6.32
N TYR A 85 -8.96 10.10 6.01
CA TYR A 85 -10.19 9.92 6.76
C TYR A 85 -9.94 9.58 8.24
N MET A 86 -8.99 8.68 8.50
CA MET A 86 -8.54 8.34 9.85
C MET A 86 -7.90 9.53 10.57
N LEU A 87 -7.11 10.36 9.88
CA LEU A 87 -6.50 11.56 10.45
C LEU A 87 -7.57 12.50 11.04
N VAL A 88 -8.67 12.71 10.32
CA VAL A 88 -9.79 13.54 10.80
C VAL A 88 -10.45 12.96 12.06
N HIS A 89 -10.45 11.63 12.22
CA HIS A 89 -11.07 10.97 13.37
C HIS A 89 -10.20 11.00 14.63
N ILE A 90 -8.88 11.11 14.48
CA ILE A 90 -7.92 11.15 15.59
C ILE A 90 -7.49 12.58 15.94
N SER A 91 -7.84 13.56 15.11
CA SER A 91 -7.44 14.95 15.31
C SER A 91 -8.48 15.65 16.20
N PRO A 92 -8.07 16.28 17.31
CA PRO A 92 -8.97 17.09 18.12
C PRO A 92 -9.44 18.30 17.30
N PRO A 93 -10.72 18.73 17.45
CA PRO A 93 -11.34 19.73 16.60
C PRO A 93 -10.57 21.05 16.55
N GLU A 94 -9.96 21.44 17.67
CA GLU A 94 -9.24 22.70 17.83
C GLU A 94 -7.86 22.68 17.18
N ARG A 95 -7.30 21.49 16.89
CA ARG A 95 -5.93 21.33 16.36
C ARG A 95 -5.85 20.51 15.07
N ILE A 96 -6.95 20.41 14.32
CA ILE A 96 -6.97 19.71 13.03
C ILE A 96 -5.85 20.20 12.10
N GLY A 97 -5.63 21.52 12.03
CA GLY A 97 -4.56 22.11 11.22
C GLY A 97 -3.16 21.63 11.58
N GLU A 98 -2.85 21.49 12.87
CA GLU A 98 -1.55 21.00 13.35
C GLU A 98 -1.33 19.54 12.93
N PHE A 99 -2.35 18.70 13.07
CA PHE A 99 -2.30 17.29 12.68
C PHE A 99 -2.11 17.11 11.17
N PHE A 100 -2.80 17.92 10.35
CA PHE A 100 -2.56 17.94 8.90
C PHE A 100 -1.16 18.45 8.55
N GLY A 101 -0.59 19.37 9.34
CA GLY A 101 0.80 19.79 9.24
C GLY A 101 1.78 18.65 9.46
N PHE A 102 1.64 17.90 10.56
CA PHE A 102 2.44 16.71 10.83
C PHE A 102 2.28 15.63 9.76
N TYR A 103 1.04 15.41 9.28
CA TYR A 103 0.77 14.47 8.20
C TYR A 103 1.48 14.85 6.89
N ALA A 104 1.47 16.13 6.52
CA ALA A 104 2.18 16.62 5.33
C ALA A 104 3.70 16.46 5.47
N MET A 105 4.27 16.81 6.63
CA MET A 105 5.70 16.62 6.90
C MET A 105 6.11 15.15 6.83
N ALA A 106 5.33 14.25 7.42
CA ALA A 106 5.57 12.82 7.33
C ALA A 106 5.55 12.35 5.86
N GLY A 107 4.58 12.81 5.07
CA GLY A 107 4.51 12.56 3.63
C GLY A 107 5.80 12.95 2.92
N SER A 108 6.31 14.16 3.14
CA SER A 108 7.57 14.63 2.54
C SER A 108 8.79 13.78 2.92
N VAL A 109 8.89 13.32 4.17
CA VAL A 109 9.99 12.42 4.60
C VAL A 109 9.90 11.08 3.89
N THR A 110 8.69 10.52 3.77
CA THR A 110 8.50 9.20 3.13
C THR A 110 8.82 9.18 1.63
N VAL A 111 8.72 10.31 0.93
CA VAL A 111 9.10 10.44 -0.50
C VAL A 111 10.56 10.06 -0.72
N TRP A 112 11.44 10.39 0.22
CA TRP A 112 12.86 10.06 0.15
C TRP A 112 13.17 8.68 0.73
N LEU A 113 12.45 8.30 1.80
CA LEU A 113 12.68 7.05 2.50
C LEU A 113 12.44 5.82 1.60
N GLY A 114 11.40 5.84 0.77
CA GLY A 114 11.09 4.73 -0.14
C GLY A 114 12.24 4.40 -1.09
N PRO A 115 12.66 5.34 -1.98
CA PRO A 115 13.79 5.13 -2.88
C PRO A 115 15.10 4.84 -2.16
N LEU A 116 15.34 5.45 -1.00
CA LEU A 116 16.55 5.21 -0.22
C LEU A 116 16.63 3.76 0.26
N VAL A 117 15.56 3.22 0.84
CA VAL A 117 15.51 1.82 1.31
C VAL A 117 15.68 0.86 0.13
N VAL A 118 14.99 1.11 -0.99
CA VAL A 118 15.13 0.29 -2.20
C VAL A 118 16.56 0.33 -2.73
N GLY A 119 17.17 1.51 -2.80
CA GLY A 119 18.54 1.68 -3.27
C GLY A 119 19.56 0.95 -2.40
N ILE A 120 19.44 1.08 -1.07
CA ILE A 120 20.32 0.38 -0.11
C ILE A 120 20.17 -1.13 -0.25
N MET A 121 18.93 -1.64 -0.30
CA MET A 121 18.69 -3.08 -0.42
C MET A 121 19.16 -3.62 -1.77
N THR A 122 18.91 -2.90 -2.87
CA THR A 122 19.40 -3.30 -4.20
C THR A 122 20.93 -3.36 -4.21
N ALA A 123 21.61 -2.35 -3.68
CA ALA A 123 23.07 -2.30 -3.63
C ALA A 123 23.68 -3.36 -2.70
N ALA A 124 23.00 -3.73 -1.62
CA ALA A 124 23.48 -4.73 -0.67
C ALA A 124 23.34 -6.17 -1.19
N PHE A 125 22.28 -6.46 -1.96
CA PHE A 125 21.94 -7.81 -2.41
C PHE A 125 22.22 -8.06 -3.91
N ASP A 126 22.62 -7.02 -4.65
CA ASP A 126 22.81 -7.04 -6.11
C ASP A 126 21.60 -7.58 -6.89
N ASP A 127 20.40 -7.42 -6.29
CA ASP A 127 19.13 -7.91 -6.82
C ASP A 127 18.04 -6.86 -6.61
N GLN A 128 17.51 -6.35 -7.72
CA GLN A 128 16.48 -5.30 -7.71
C GLN A 128 15.15 -5.77 -7.10
N ARG A 129 14.81 -7.05 -7.21
CA ARG A 129 13.59 -7.62 -6.60
C ARG A 129 13.72 -7.64 -5.09
N ILE A 130 14.88 -8.03 -4.58
CA ILE A 130 15.18 -7.91 -3.14
C ILE A 130 15.16 -6.43 -2.72
N GLY A 131 15.65 -5.54 -3.58
CA GLY A 131 15.47 -4.09 -3.43
C GLY A 131 14.03 -3.66 -3.16
N PHE A 132 13.11 -4.06 -4.04
CA PHE A 132 11.67 -3.76 -3.91
C PHE A 132 11.02 -4.37 -2.65
N SER A 133 11.55 -5.49 -2.14
CA SER A 133 11.06 -6.06 -0.88
C SER A 133 11.22 -5.12 0.33
N GLY A 134 12.16 -4.18 0.26
CA GLY A 134 12.33 -3.13 1.28
C GLY A 134 11.11 -2.22 1.43
N ILE A 135 10.34 -2.00 0.37
CA ILE A 135 9.05 -1.29 0.46
C ILE A 135 8.05 -2.10 1.31
N GLY A 136 8.09 -3.43 1.19
CA GLY A 136 7.29 -4.33 2.01
C GLY A 136 7.58 -4.15 3.50
N LEU A 137 8.84 -3.99 3.88
CA LEU A 137 9.21 -3.70 5.27
C LEU A 137 8.56 -2.40 5.77
N LEU A 138 8.57 -1.34 4.97
CA LEU A 138 7.92 -0.07 5.33
C LEU A 138 6.41 -0.25 5.52
N PHE A 139 5.74 -1.01 4.64
CA PHE A 139 4.31 -1.31 4.81
C PHE A 139 4.03 -2.18 6.04
N VAL A 140 4.88 -3.15 6.36
CA VAL A 140 4.77 -3.94 7.61
C VAL A 140 4.89 -3.03 8.83
N PHE A 141 5.87 -2.13 8.86
CA PHE A 141 5.99 -1.17 9.97
C PHE A 141 4.77 -0.26 10.08
N GLY A 142 4.24 0.23 8.96
CA GLY A 142 3.00 1.00 8.93
C GLY A 142 1.80 0.22 9.46
N LEU A 143 1.63 -1.04 9.02
CA LEU A 143 0.56 -1.93 9.46
C LEU A 143 0.62 -2.21 10.96
N LEU A 144 1.80 -2.55 11.49
CA LEU A 144 2.01 -2.77 12.92
C LEU A 144 1.75 -1.47 13.71
N GLY A 145 2.24 -0.33 13.20
CA GLY A 145 2.00 0.99 13.78
C GLY A 145 0.51 1.28 13.96
N VAL A 146 -0.26 1.13 12.90
CA VAL A 146 -1.72 1.36 12.92
C VAL A 146 -2.44 0.32 13.79
N ALA A 147 -2.05 -0.96 13.69
CA ALA A 147 -2.69 -2.04 14.42
C ALA A 147 -2.57 -1.85 15.95
N PHE A 148 -1.37 -1.54 16.43
CA PHE A 148 -1.06 -1.50 17.87
C PHE A 148 -1.20 -0.12 18.51
N PHE A 149 -0.83 0.96 17.82
CA PHE A 149 -0.72 2.28 18.44
C PHE A 149 -1.91 3.22 18.17
N VAL A 150 -2.67 3.00 17.10
CA VAL A 150 -3.79 3.88 16.76
C VAL A 150 -5.09 3.40 17.37
N LYS A 151 -5.78 4.27 18.11
CA LYS A 151 -7.17 4.08 18.55
C LYS A 151 -8.04 5.09 17.80
N ALA A 152 -8.64 4.66 16.69
CA ALA A 152 -9.62 5.47 15.97
C ALA A 152 -10.99 4.79 16.10
N ASP A 153 -11.93 5.47 16.75
CA ASP A 153 -13.32 5.02 16.85
C ASP A 153 -14.10 5.32 15.56
N LYS A 154 -15.21 4.61 15.35
CA LYS A 154 -16.13 4.85 14.22
C LYS A 154 -16.81 6.21 14.28
N THR A 155 -16.89 6.82 15.48
CA THR A 155 -17.51 8.12 15.69
C THR A 155 -16.41 9.20 15.75
N PRO A 156 -16.42 10.19 14.84
CA PRO A 156 -15.49 11.32 14.88
C PRO A 156 -15.48 12.02 16.26
N GLU A 157 -14.31 12.43 16.75
CA GLU A 157 -14.20 13.12 18.05
C GLU A 157 -15.06 14.39 18.13
N HIS A 158 -15.15 15.17 17.04
CA HIS A 158 -15.97 16.38 17.00
C HIS A 158 -17.48 16.10 17.15
N LEU A 159 -17.95 14.88 16.86
CA LEU A 159 -19.33 14.46 17.11
C LEU A 159 -19.54 13.94 18.54
N LYS A 160 -18.47 13.50 19.23
CA LYS A 160 -18.53 13.17 20.66
C LYS A 160 -18.56 14.42 21.54
N ALA A 161 -17.97 15.52 21.06
CA ALA A 161 -17.90 16.80 21.76
C ALA A 161 -19.19 17.65 21.67
N SER A 162 -20.20 17.23 20.90
CA SER A 162 -21.51 17.88 20.87
C SER A 162 -22.47 17.14 21.81
N PRO A 163 -22.75 17.65 23.04
CA PRO A 163 -23.91 17.20 23.77
C PRO A 163 -25.13 17.68 22.99
N ARG A 164 -26.01 16.73 22.64
CA ARG A 164 -27.36 16.92 22.10
C ARG A 164 -27.86 18.37 22.18
N ALA A 165 -28.00 19.03 21.04
CA ALA A 165 -29.02 20.07 20.89
C ALA A 165 -30.39 19.40 20.74
#